data_AF-A0A674B2Y7-F1
#
_entry.id   AF-A0A674B2Y7-F1
#
_cell.length_a   1.000
_cell.length_b   1.000
_cell.length_c   1.000
_cell.angle_alpha   90.00
_cell.angle_beta   90.00
_cell.angle_gamma   90.00
#
_symmetry.space_group_name_H-M   'P 1'
#
loop_
_entity.id
_entity.type
_entity.pdbx_description
1 polymer ?
#
loop_
_entity_poly.entity_id
_entity_poly.type
_entity_poly.pdbx_seq_one_letter_code
_entity_poly.pdbx_strand_id
1 'polypeptide(L)'
;MAENQELFCCSICLDLLMDPVTTACGHSYCMGCIKESWDQDVLKGVYSCPQCRETFTPRPVLKRNTVLAEVVKKLKKTGLQAAPPPAQCFAGPGDVACDFCTGTRKQKALMSCLACLASYCETHLQSHYESPALKKHKLVKATAQLQEKICSHHDKLLEVYCRTDQQCICYLCTMDEHKGHHTVSAAAERTEKQRQLGMSQQKVQQRFQEREKELKELRQAVKSFKVSISSEPETYLVI
;
A
#
# COMPACT_ATOMS: atom_id res chain seq x y z
N MET A 1 6.31 -27.70 -21.17
CA MET A 1 6.92 -26.90 -22.26
C MET A 1 7.41 -25.60 -21.65
N ALA A 2 8.57 -25.62 -20.98
CA ALA A 2 9.12 -24.52 -20.20
C ALA A 2 10.43 -23.98 -20.80
N GLU A 3 10.61 -24.11 -22.12
CA GLU A 3 11.90 -23.81 -22.80
C GLU A 3 11.83 -22.59 -23.74
N ASN A 4 10.72 -21.83 -23.76
CA ASN A 4 10.53 -20.75 -24.74
C ASN A 4 10.47 -19.34 -24.14
N GLN A 5 10.71 -19.18 -22.83
CA GLN A 5 10.55 -17.89 -22.14
C GLN A 5 11.83 -17.05 -22.13
N GLU A 6 13.00 -17.69 -22.15
CA GLU A 6 14.32 -17.02 -22.16
C GLU A 6 14.61 -16.26 -23.46
N LEU A 7 14.01 -16.69 -24.59
CA LEU A 7 14.17 -16.05 -25.91
C LEU A 7 13.57 -14.64 -25.98
N PHE A 8 12.76 -14.24 -24.99
CA PHE A 8 12.06 -12.96 -24.97
C PHE A 8 12.51 -12.05 -23.83
N CYS A 9 13.61 -12.38 -23.17
CA CYS A 9 14.19 -11.55 -22.11
C CYS A 9 15.15 -10.50 -22.70
N CYS A 10 15.13 -9.31 -22.11
CA CYS A 10 16.11 -8.28 -22.40
C CYS A 10 17.44 -8.64 -21.75
N SER A 11 18.53 -8.64 -22.51
CA SER A 11 19.87 -8.95 -21.99
C SER A 11 20.47 -7.85 -21.09
N ILE A 12 19.83 -6.69 -20.97
CA ILE A 12 20.27 -5.59 -20.09
C ILE A 12 19.62 -5.71 -18.72
N CYS A 13 18.28 -5.79 -18.64
CA CYS A 13 17.56 -5.88 -17.38
C CYS A 13 17.21 -7.32 -16.96
N LEU A 14 17.48 -8.30 -17.83
CA LEU A 14 17.19 -9.73 -17.66
C LEU A 14 15.71 -10.10 -17.51
N ASP A 15 14.81 -9.12 -17.63
CA ASP A 15 13.36 -9.31 -17.62
C ASP A 15 12.76 -9.48 -19.02
N LEU A 16 11.53 -9.99 -19.07
CA LEU A 16 10.72 -10.08 -20.28
C LEU A 16 10.57 -8.70 -20.96
N LEU A 17 10.82 -8.64 -22.26
CA LEU A 17 10.92 -7.39 -23.02
C LEU A 17 9.69 -6.48 -22.85
N MET A 18 9.95 -5.25 -22.38
CA MET A 18 8.97 -4.17 -22.28
C MET A 18 9.22 -3.15 -23.38
N ASP A 19 8.20 -2.94 -24.21
CA ASP A 19 8.29 -2.11 -25.42
C ASP A 19 9.51 -2.49 -26.28
N PRO A 20 9.57 -3.75 -26.76
CA PRO A 20 10.76 -4.27 -27.42
C PRO A 20 11.16 -3.43 -28.62
N VAL A 21 12.46 -3.22 -28.76
CA VAL A 21 13.09 -2.64 -29.95
C VAL A 21 14.15 -3.61 -30.44
N THR A 22 14.24 -3.76 -31.76
CA THR A 22 15.24 -4.61 -32.39
C THR A 22 16.25 -3.71 -33.10
N THR A 23 17.51 -3.86 -32.72
CA THR A 23 18.62 -3.14 -33.34
C THR A 23 18.95 -3.73 -34.72
N ALA A 24 19.74 -3.02 -35.54
CA ALA A 24 20.10 -3.49 -36.89
C ALA A 24 20.87 -4.83 -36.87
N CYS A 25 21.61 -5.10 -35.79
CA CYS A 25 22.29 -6.38 -35.57
C CYS A 25 21.35 -7.55 -35.17
N GLY A 26 20.04 -7.32 -35.10
CA GLY A 26 19.03 -8.33 -34.77
C GLY A 26 18.77 -8.54 -33.27
N HIS A 27 19.60 -8.00 -32.38
CA HIS A 27 19.38 -8.09 -30.93
C HIS A 27 18.24 -7.18 -30.47
N SER A 28 17.47 -7.68 -29.50
CA SER A 28 16.26 -7.02 -28.99
C SER A 28 16.37 -6.66 -27.52
N TYR A 29 15.91 -5.45 -27.17
CA TYR A 29 16.01 -4.87 -25.83
C TYR A 29 14.72 -4.15 -25.47
N CYS A 30 14.51 -3.86 -24.19
CA CYS A 30 13.50 -2.88 -23.79
C CYS A 30 13.89 -1.51 -24.35
N MET A 31 12.93 -0.74 -24.88
CA MET A 31 13.22 0.59 -25.43
C MET A 31 13.94 1.50 -24.43
N GLY A 32 13.56 1.45 -23.15
CA GLY A 32 14.23 2.21 -22.08
C GLY A 32 15.68 1.78 -21.88
N CYS A 33 15.91 0.48 -21.70
CA CYS A 33 17.25 -0.06 -21.40
C CYS A 33 18.29 0.27 -22.47
N ILE A 34 17.94 0.15 -23.76
CA ILE A 34 18.90 0.47 -24.83
C ILE A 34 19.12 1.98 -24.99
N LYS A 35 18.13 2.82 -24.68
CA LYS A 35 18.29 4.27 -24.67
C LYS A 35 19.29 4.68 -23.59
N GLU A 36 19.07 4.22 -22.36
CA GLU A 36 19.95 4.48 -21.22
C GLU A 36 21.37 3.98 -21.48
N SER A 37 21.51 2.77 -22.04
CA SER A 37 22.82 2.23 -22.42
C SER A 37 23.57 3.12 -23.42
N TRP A 38 22.88 3.68 -24.41
CA TRP A 38 23.47 4.61 -25.37
C TRP A 38 23.71 6.02 -24.80
N ASP A 39 22.92 6.44 -23.82
CA ASP A 39 23.04 7.73 -23.15
C ASP A 39 24.22 7.79 -22.16
N GLN A 40 24.76 6.63 -21.74
CA GLN A 40 25.96 6.58 -20.88
C GLN A 40 27.27 6.84 -21.65
N ASP A 41 27.30 6.65 -22.97
CA ASP A 41 28.52 6.72 -23.82
C ASP A 41 28.50 7.90 -24.82
N VAL A 42 27.79 8.98 -24.51
CA VAL A 42 27.56 10.15 -25.39
C VAL A 42 28.86 10.79 -25.89
N LEU A 43 29.96 10.71 -25.13
CA LEU A 43 31.25 11.34 -25.45
C LEU A 43 31.98 10.73 -26.66
N LYS A 44 31.64 9.51 -27.09
CA LYS A 44 32.34 8.83 -28.20
C LYS A 44 31.65 9.01 -29.56
N GLY A 45 30.39 9.45 -29.60
CA GLY A 45 29.61 9.57 -30.83
C GLY A 45 29.33 8.26 -31.58
N VAL A 46 29.73 7.12 -31.01
CA VAL A 46 29.60 5.77 -31.55
C VAL A 46 28.74 4.95 -30.58
N TYR A 47 27.67 4.35 -31.09
CA TYR A 47 26.69 3.60 -30.29
C TYR A 47 26.87 2.12 -30.53
N SER A 48 27.10 1.31 -29.50
CA SER A 48 27.30 -0.14 -29.65
C SER A 48 26.11 -0.96 -29.18
N CYS A 49 25.90 -2.11 -29.80
CA CYS A 49 25.01 -3.15 -29.30
C CYS A 49 25.61 -3.77 -28.01
N PRO A 50 24.87 -3.81 -26.89
CA PRO A 50 25.37 -4.40 -25.64
C PRO A 50 25.76 -5.88 -25.74
N GLN A 51 25.14 -6.64 -26.64
CA GLN A 51 25.39 -8.08 -26.79
C GLN A 51 26.55 -8.41 -27.75
N CYS A 52 26.53 -7.89 -28.98
CA CYS A 52 27.53 -8.24 -30.00
C CYS A 52 28.58 -7.16 -30.25
N ARG A 53 28.45 -5.99 -29.60
CA ARG A 53 29.32 -4.82 -29.76
C ARG A 53 29.37 -4.20 -31.15
N GLU A 54 28.46 -4.60 -32.05
CA GLU A 54 28.29 -3.93 -33.35
C GLU A 54 28.00 -2.44 -33.14
N THR A 55 28.71 -1.59 -33.88
CA THR A 55 28.68 -0.14 -33.72
C THR A 55 27.78 0.52 -34.76
N PHE A 56 27.09 1.59 -34.36
CA PHE A 56 26.17 2.36 -35.18
C PHE A 56 26.54 3.84 -35.14
N THR A 57 26.59 4.47 -36.31
CA THR A 57 26.79 5.91 -36.49
C THR A 57 26.01 6.36 -37.74
N PRO A 58 25.08 7.34 -37.67
CA PRO A 58 24.65 8.10 -36.48
C PRO A 58 23.81 7.29 -35.49
N ARG A 59 23.32 7.91 -34.41
CA ARG A 59 22.47 7.24 -33.40
C ARG A 59 21.26 6.60 -34.08
N PRO A 60 21.01 5.28 -33.91
CA PRO A 60 19.84 4.65 -34.50
C PRO A 60 18.54 5.20 -33.93
N VAL A 61 17.55 5.42 -34.80
CA VAL A 61 16.19 5.73 -34.37
C VAL A 61 15.51 4.44 -33.91
N LEU A 62 15.17 4.37 -32.63
CA LEU A 62 14.50 3.21 -32.06
C LEU A 62 13.00 3.23 -32.36
N LYS A 63 12.52 2.19 -33.04
CA LYS A 63 11.09 1.94 -33.26
C LYS A 63 10.68 0.67 -32.54
N ARG A 64 9.49 0.69 -31.94
CA ARG A 64 8.91 -0.48 -31.30
C ARG A 64 8.74 -1.61 -32.31
N ASN A 65 9.26 -2.79 -31.99
CA ASN A 65 8.95 -4.02 -32.72
C ASN A 65 7.56 -4.51 -32.30
N THR A 66 6.57 -4.26 -33.16
CA THR A 66 5.16 -4.59 -32.91
C THR A 66 4.91 -6.10 -32.87
N VAL A 67 5.63 -6.87 -33.69
CA VAL A 67 5.54 -8.33 -33.72
C VAL A 67 6.04 -8.93 -32.41
N LEU A 68 7.24 -8.53 -31.98
CA LEU A 68 7.84 -9.04 -30.73
C LEU A 68 7.01 -8.62 -29.51
N ALA A 69 6.45 -7.40 -29.53
CA ALA A 69 5.53 -6.95 -28.50
C ALA A 69 4.26 -7.82 -28.40
N GLU A 70 3.68 -8.22 -29.54
CA GLU A 70 2.49 -9.06 -29.55
C GLU A 70 2.79 -10.50 -29.12
N VAL A 71 3.96 -11.05 -29.50
CA VAL A 71 4.41 -12.38 -29.05
C VAL A 71 4.64 -12.39 -27.54
N VAL A 72 5.34 -11.40 -26.99
CA VAL A 72 5.55 -11.24 -25.54
C VAL A 72 4.21 -11.13 -24.81
N LYS A 73 3.26 -10.35 -25.36
CA LYS A 73 1.91 -10.20 -24.81
C LYS A 73 1.14 -11.52 -24.81
N LYS A 74 1.24 -12.31 -25.89
CA LYS A 74 0.63 -13.64 -25.97
C LYS A 74 1.27 -14.62 -24.99
N LEU A 75 2.59 -14.60 -24.82
CA LEU A 75 3.27 -15.43 -23.81
C LEU A 75 2.81 -15.09 -22.39
N LYS A 76 2.69 -13.80 -22.06
CA LYS A 76 2.09 -13.35 -20.79
C LYS A 76 0.66 -13.89 -20.64
N LYS A 77 -0.14 -13.89 -21.71
CA LYS A 77 -1.53 -14.36 -21.69
C LYS A 77 -1.65 -15.89 -21.59
N THR A 78 -0.76 -16.65 -22.21
CA THR A 78 -0.78 -18.12 -22.22
C THR A 78 -0.23 -18.71 -20.91
N GLY A 79 0.66 -18.00 -20.21
CA GLY A 79 1.09 -18.34 -18.84
C GLY A 79 0.07 -17.96 -17.74
N LEU A 80 -0.95 -17.18 -18.08
CA LEU A 80 -1.98 -16.64 -17.18
C LEU A 80 -3.39 -17.03 -17.66
N GLN A 81 -3.70 -18.33 -17.71
CA GLN A 81 -5.10 -18.79 -17.65
C GLN A 81 -5.55 -18.83 -16.17
N ALA A 82 -5.59 -17.65 -15.55
CA ALA A 82 -6.37 -17.36 -14.34
C ALA A 82 -6.48 -15.83 -14.20
N ALA A 83 -7.65 -15.30 -14.58
CA ALA A 83 -8.10 -13.91 -14.41
C ALA A 83 -7.37 -12.81 -15.23
N PRO A 84 -8.05 -11.67 -15.52
CA PRO A 84 -7.43 -10.53 -16.19
C PRO A 84 -6.30 -9.98 -15.31
N PRO A 85 -5.15 -9.56 -15.87
CA PRO A 85 -4.15 -8.86 -15.07
C PRO A 85 -4.79 -7.61 -14.49
N PRO A 86 -4.72 -7.33 -13.18
CA PRO A 86 -5.04 -5.99 -12.72
C PRO A 86 -4.10 -5.04 -13.46
N ALA A 87 -4.65 -3.93 -13.96
CA ALA A 87 -3.82 -2.84 -14.45
C ALA A 87 -2.65 -2.63 -13.47
N GLN A 88 -1.42 -2.54 -13.98
CA GLN A 88 -0.26 -2.20 -13.15
C GLN A 88 -0.53 -0.82 -12.52
N CYS A 89 -1.11 -0.85 -11.31
CA CYS A 89 -1.58 0.33 -10.60
C CYS A 89 -0.34 1.08 -10.11
N PHE A 90 0.10 2.06 -10.90
CA PHE A 90 1.01 3.08 -10.43
C PHE A 90 0.47 3.71 -9.14
N ALA A 91 1.37 4.06 -8.22
CA ALA A 91 0.97 4.70 -6.98
C ALA A 91 0.32 6.07 -7.30
N GLY A 92 -0.94 6.23 -6.94
CA GLY A 92 -1.66 7.51 -7.02
C GLY A 92 -1.53 8.34 -5.74
N PRO A 93 -2.16 9.52 -5.70
CA PRO A 93 -2.25 10.32 -4.48
C PRO A 93 -2.86 9.50 -3.33
N GLY A 94 -2.13 9.41 -2.20
CA GLY A 94 -2.54 8.64 -1.03
C GLY A 94 -2.14 7.16 -1.04
N ASP A 95 -1.59 6.65 -2.13
CA ASP A 95 -1.00 5.30 -2.16
C ASP A 95 0.42 5.30 -1.61
N VAL A 96 0.81 4.17 -1.01
CA VAL A 96 2.21 3.92 -0.62
C VAL A 96 2.94 3.42 -1.86
N ALA A 97 4.02 4.10 -2.25
CA ALA A 97 4.87 3.68 -3.36
C ALA A 97 5.78 2.52 -2.95
N CYS A 98 6.12 1.66 -3.92
CA CYS A 98 7.14 0.65 -3.70
C CYS A 98 8.54 1.27 -3.65
N ASP A 99 9.34 0.90 -2.66
CA ASP A 99 10.68 1.46 -2.44
C ASP A 99 11.71 0.96 -3.45
N PHE A 100 11.50 -0.23 -4.00
CA PHE A 100 12.42 -0.91 -4.91
C PHE A 100 12.13 -0.66 -6.39
N CYS A 101 10.98 -0.07 -6.72
CA CYS A 101 10.71 0.36 -8.09
C CYS A 101 11.71 1.43 -8.52
N THR A 102 12.44 1.15 -9.58
CA THR A 102 13.31 2.10 -10.27
C THR A 102 12.48 2.98 -11.23
N GLY A 103 12.93 4.22 -11.45
CA GLY A 103 12.25 5.20 -12.29
C GLY A 103 11.27 6.13 -11.57
N THR A 104 10.69 7.07 -12.33
CA THR A 104 9.81 8.15 -11.80
C THR A 104 8.40 7.70 -11.49
N ARG A 105 7.93 6.59 -12.11
CA ARG A 105 6.59 6.04 -11.90
C ARG A 105 6.66 4.74 -11.10
N LYS A 106 6.63 4.88 -9.78
CA LYS A 106 6.65 3.76 -8.85
C LYS A 106 5.30 3.05 -8.81
N GLN A 107 5.33 1.72 -8.68
CA GLN A 107 4.13 0.91 -8.48
C GLN A 107 3.56 1.12 -7.07
N LYS A 108 2.24 0.94 -6.93
CA LYS A 108 1.61 0.86 -5.61
C LYS A 108 2.16 -0.34 -4.83
N ALA A 109 2.58 -0.09 -3.60
CA ALA A 109 2.95 -1.15 -2.67
C ALA A 109 1.70 -1.89 -2.18
N LEU A 110 1.78 -3.21 -2.14
CA LEU A 110 0.75 -4.06 -1.55
C LEU A 110 1.05 -4.32 -0.08
N MET A 111 2.31 -4.59 0.23
CA MET A 111 2.76 -4.96 1.57
C MET A 111 3.99 -4.16 1.98
N SER A 112 4.11 -3.90 3.28
CA SER A 112 5.32 -3.41 3.92
C SER A 112 5.93 -4.52 4.78
N CYS A 113 7.24 -4.63 4.76
CA CYS A 113 8.00 -5.56 5.59
C CYS A 113 8.47 -4.86 6.87
N LEU A 114 8.10 -5.40 8.03
CA LEU A 114 8.48 -4.85 9.32
C LEU A 114 9.95 -5.09 9.70
N ALA A 115 10.63 -6.01 9.01
CA ALA A 115 12.05 -6.30 9.21
C ALA A 115 12.94 -5.47 8.27
N CYS A 116 12.54 -5.31 7.00
CA CYS A 116 13.28 -4.52 6.03
C CYS A 116 12.97 -3.02 6.11
N LEU A 117 11.92 -2.64 6.83
CA LEU A 117 11.42 -1.27 6.91
C LEU A 117 11.16 -0.64 5.53
N ALA A 118 10.62 -1.45 4.62
CA ALA A 118 10.34 -1.06 3.25
C ALA A 118 9.02 -1.63 2.73
N SER A 119 8.52 -1.04 1.66
CA SER A 119 7.25 -1.32 1.00
C SER A 119 7.44 -1.85 -0.41
N TYR A 120 6.67 -2.88 -0.75
CA TYR A 120 6.86 -3.71 -1.93
C TYR A 120 5.58 -3.78 -2.76
N CYS A 121 5.69 -3.51 -4.06
CA CYS A 121 4.68 -3.92 -5.03
C CYS A 121 4.74 -5.44 -5.23
N GLU A 122 3.76 -6.00 -5.92
CA GLU A 122 3.64 -7.45 -6.14
C GLU A 122 4.93 -8.10 -6.66
N THR A 123 5.56 -7.49 -7.66
CA THR A 123 6.80 -8.01 -8.26
C THR A 123 7.95 -8.05 -7.25
N HIS A 124 8.18 -6.98 -6.49
CA HIS A 124 9.28 -6.94 -5.52
C HIS A 124 8.98 -7.72 -4.25
N LEU A 125 7.70 -7.97 -3.95
CA LEU A 125 7.26 -8.77 -2.82
C LEU A 125 7.59 -10.25 -3.00
N GLN A 126 7.67 -10.72 -4.24
CA GLN A 126 7.90 -12.13 -4.56
C GLN A 126 9.15 -12.73 -3.90
N SER A 127 10.21 -11.92 -3.78
CA SER A 127 11.44 -12.28 -3.07
C SER A 127 11.21 -12.73 -1.62
N HIS A 128 10.22 -12.16 -0.93
CA HIS A 128 9.87 -12.53 0.45
C HIS A 128 9.22 -13.92 0.55
N TYR A 129 8.56 -14.38 -0.52
CA TYR A 129 7.93 -15.69 -0.55
C TYR A 129 8.87 -16.78 -1.04
N GLU A 130 9.81 -16.45 -1.92
CA GLU A 130 10.69 -17.43 -2.54
C GLU A 130 11.97 -17.64 -1.73
N SER A 131 12.58 -16.57 -1.23
CA SER A 131 13.84 -16.63 -0.49
C SER A 131 13.65 -17.18 0.93
N PRO A 132 14.30 -18.30 1.30
CA PRO A 132 14.24 -18.85 2.66
C PRO A 132 14.65 -17.84 3.74
N ALA A 133 15.57 -16.94 3.44
CA ALA A 133 16.03 -15.92 4.39
C ALA A 133 14.94 -14.89 4.71
N LEU A 134 14.07 -14.59 3.74
CA LEU A 134 13.05 -13.55 3.83
C LEU A 134 11.67 -14.08 4.21
N LYS A 135 11.41 -15.39 4.06
CA LYS A 135 10.13 -16.03 4.42
C LYS A 135 9.68 -15.77 5.86
N LYS A 136 10.63 -15.56 6.78
CA LYS A 136 10.36 -15.28 8.19
C LYS A 136 10.02 -13.81 8.47
N HIS A 137 10.19 -12.93 7.49
CA HIS A 137 9.88 -11.51 7.67
C HIS A 137 8.37 -11.30 7.75
N LYS A 138 7.95 -10.49 8.73
CA LYS A 138 6.54 -10.17 8.93
C LYS A 138 6.10 -9.09 7.95
N LEU A 139 5.23 -9.48 7.03
CA LEU A 139 4.59 -8.60 6.06
C LEU A 139 3.24 -8.10 6.59
N VAL A 140 2.97 -6.81 6.42
CA VAL A 140 1.69 -6.17 6.74
C VAL A 140 1.18 -5.39 5.54
N LYS A 141 -0.11 -5.06 5.50
CA LYS A 141 -0.66 -4.18 4.45
C LYS A 141 0.16 -2.90 4.36
N ALA A 142 0.49 -2.48 3.13
CA ALA A 142 1.32 -1.31 2.89
C ALA A 142 0.81 -0.09 3.67
N THR A 143 1.74 0.62 4.32
CA THR A 143 1.41 1.76 5.16
C THR A 143 2.49 2.84 5.03
N ALA A 144 2.06 4.11 4.95
CA ALA A 144 2.99 5.24 4.96
C ALA A 144 3.63 5.45 6.35
N GLN A 145 3.02 4.91 7.39
CA GLN A 145 3.42 5.07 8.79
C GLN A 145 4.30 3.89 9.26
N LEU A 146 5.14 3.36 8.38
CA LEU A 146 5.98 2.21 8.71
C LEU A 146 7.00 2.58 9.80
N GLN A 147 7.61 3.77 9.66
CA GLN A 147 8.62 4.26 10.60
C GLN A 147 8.06 4.55 11.99
N GLU A 148 6.79 4.99 12.10
CA GLU A 148 6.12 5.24 13.38
C GLU A 148 5.94 3.96 14.22
N LYS A 149 6.10 2.78 13.63
CA LYS A 149 6.03 1.49 14.32
C LYS A 149 7.37 1.04 14.88
N ILE A 150 8.43 1.83 14.67
CA ILE A 150 9.80 1.51 15.04
C ILE A 150 10.25 2.47 16.14
N CYS A 151 10.88 1.91 17.17
CA CYS A 151 11.50 2.69 18.23
C CYS A 151 12.65 3.53 17.67
N SER A 152 12.58 4.84 17.90
CA SER A 152 13.59 5.81 17.50
C SER A 152 14.96 5.58 18.14
N HIS A 153 15.01 4.95 19.33
CA HIS A 153 16.24 4.73 20.07
C HIS A 153 16.92 3.40 19.74
N HIS A 154 16.13 2.35 19.51
CA HIS A 154 16.65 0.98 19.41
C HIS A 154 16.49 0.32 18.05
N ASP A 155 15.77 0.95 17.12
CA ASP A 155 15.45 0.41 15.79
C ASP A 155 14.80 -0.98 15.89
N LYS A 156 13.83 -1.11 16.80
CA LYS A 156 13.03 -2.31 17.05
C LYS A 156 11.55 -1.97 17.03
N LEU A 157 10.72 -2.95 16.66
CA LEU A 157 9.27 -2.77 16.61
C LEU A 157 8.70 -2.41 17.98
N LEU A 158 7.73 -1.49 17.97
CA LEU A 158 6.96 -1.08 19.14
C LEU A 158 5.87 -2.12 19.47
N GLU A 159 6.29 -3.28 19.96
CA GLU A 159 5.39 -4.42 20.27
C GLU A 159 4.93 -4.48 21.73
N VAL A 160 5.43 -3.57 22.58
CA VAL A 160 5.09 -3.47 24.00
C VAL A 160 4.33 -2.17 24.26
N TYR A 161 3.37 -2.19 25.18
CA TYR A 161 2.70 -0.99 25.69
C TYR A 161 3.02 -0.79 27.16
N CYS A 162 3.55 0.37 27.50
CA CYS A 162 3.77 0.78 28.88
C CYS A 162 2.50 1.48 29.39
N ARG A 163 1.82 0.89 30.38
CA ARG A 163 0.61 1.50 30.97
C ARG A 163 0.94 2.68 31.87
N THR A 164 2.11 2.66 32.52
CA THR A 164 2.59 3.75 33.37
C THR A 164 2.70 5.05 32.56
N ASP A 165 3.37 4.99 31.40
CA ASP A 165 3.61 6.17 30.55
C ASP A 165 2.62 6.29 29.38
N GLN A 166 1.72 5.32 29.25
CA GLN A 166 0.67 5.25 28.23
C GLN A 166 1.15 5.27 26.77
N GLN A 167 2.35 4.74 26.50
CA GLN A 167 2.95 4.73 25.15
C GLN A 167 3.37 3.34 24.68
N CYS A 168 3.45 3.17 23.36
CA CYS A 168 4.04 1.98 22.74
C CYS A 168 5.57 2.09 22.75
N ILE A 169 6.26 1.03 23.17
CA ILE A 169 7.72 0.94 23.32
C ILE A 169 8.23 -0.37 22.71
N CYS A 170 9.53 -0.49 22.48
CA CYS A 170 10.13 -1.76 22.07
C CYS A 170 10.56 -2.61 23.28
N TYR A 171 10.99 -3.85 23.04
CA TYR A 171 11.42 -4.75 24.11
C TYR A 171 12.73 -4.33 24.81
N LEU A 172 13.56 -3.49 24.19
CA LEU A 172 14.78 -2.98 24.84
C LEU A 172 14.43 -1.84 25.81
N CYS A 173 13.49 -0.97 25.44
CA CYS A 173 12.95 0.07 26.32
C CYS A 173 12.46 -0.48 27.67
N THR A 174 11.92 -1.71 27.71
CA THR A 174 11.43 -2.32 28.97
C THR A 174 12.56 -2.67 29.94
N MET A 175 13.77 -2.89 29.43
CA MET A 175 14.95 -3.20 30.22
C MET A 175 15.72 -1.93 30.63
N ASP A 176 15.57 -0.86 29.86
CA ASP A 176 16.25 0.43 30.04
C ASP A 176 15.33 1.45 30.76
N GLU A 177 14.85 2.45 30.02
CA GLU A 177 14.11 3.61 30.53
C GLU A 177 12.80 3.25 31.24
N HIS A 178 12.14 2.17 30.84
CA HIS A 178 10.86 1.73 31.40
C HIS A 178 11.01 0.55 32.37
N LYS A 179 12.21 0.35 32.93
CA LYS A 179 12.46 -0.73 33.88
C LYS A 179 11.59 -0.58 35.13
N GLY A 180 10.82 -1.63 35.42
CA GLY A 180 9.90 -1.66 36.56
C GLY A 180 8.54 -1.01 36.31
N HIS A 181 8.30 -0.45 35.12
CA HIS A 181 6.97 0.04 34.75
C HIS A 181 6.02 -1.11 34.45
N HIS A 182 4.72 -0.84 34.54
CA HIS A 182 3.71 -1.83 34.21
C HIS A 182 3.54 -1.94 32.69
N THR A 183 4.15 -2.97 32.10
CA THR A 183 4.14 -3.20 30.65
C THR A 183 3.33 -4.43 30.26
N VAL A 184 2.66 -4.37 29.11
CA VAL A 184 1.92 -5.48 28.48
C VAL A 184 2.24 -5.53 26.99
N SER A 185 1.86 -6.59 26.26
CA SER A 185 1.98 -6.56 24.80
C SER A 185 1.04 -5.51 24.19
N ALA A 186 1.50 -4.82 23.15
CA ALA A 186 0.70 -3.81 22.45
C ALA A 186 -0.58 -4.41 21.84
N ALA A 187 -0.55 -5.69 21.45
CA ALA A 187 -1.72 -6.41 20.95
C ALA A 187 -2.76 -6.63 22.06
N ALA A 188 -2.35 -7.06 23.26
CA ALA A 188 -3.26 -7.26 24.38
C ALA A 188 -3.90 -5.94 24.82
N GLU A 189 -3.10 -4.87 24.93
CA GLU A 189 -3.61 -3.55 25.28
C GLU A 189 -4.62 -3.04 24.24
N ARG A 190 -4.32 -3.21 22.94
CA ARG A 190 -5.24 -2.82 21.88
C ARG A 190 -6.59 -3.51 22.02
N THR A 191 -6.60 -4.82 22.25
CA THR A 191 -7.84 -5.59 22.43
C THR A 191 -8.65 -5.06 23.60
N GLU A 192 -8.01 -4.80 24.73
CA GLU A 192 -8.68 -4.26 25.92
C GLU A 192 -9.23 -2.85 25.67
N LYS A 193 -8.43 -1.94 25.12
CA LYS A 193 -8.89 -0.58 24.79
C LYS A 193 -10.03 -0.60 23.78
N GLN A 194 -9.99 -1.48 22.78
CA GLN A 194 -11.05 -1.60 21.78
C GLN A 194 -12.35 -2.12 22.40
N ARG A 195 -12.27 -3.06 23.35
CA ARG A 195 -13.43 -3.53 24.13
C ARG A 195 -14.04 -2.39 24.95
N GLN A 196 -13.22 -1.61 25.65
CA GLN A 196 -13.67 -0.48 26.46
C GLN A 196 -14.32 0.63 25.62
N LEU A 197 -13.75 0.92 24.45
CA LEU A 197 -14.33 1.84 23.48
C LEU A 197 -15.69 1.35 22.98
N GLY A 198 -15.82 0.07 22.64
CA GLY A 198 -17.09 -0.54 22.22
C GLY A 198 -18.18 -0.41 23.29
N MET A 199 -17.86 -0.71 24.55
CA MET A 199 -18.79 -0.53 25.67
C MET A 199 -19.18 0.94 25.86
N SER A 200 -18.24 1.87 25.70
CA SER A 200 -18.50 3.30 25.82
C SER A 200 -19.41 3.81 24.70
N GLN A 201 -19.18 3.35 23.47
CA GLN A 201 -20.04 3.67 22.32
C GLN A 201 -21.47 3.18 22.52
N GLN A 202 -21.65 1.94 23.01
CA GLN A 202 -22.98 1.40 23.32
C GLN A 202 -23.70 2.24 24.38
N LYS A 203 -23.01 2.66 25.45
CA LYS A 203 -23.58 3.53 26.47
C LYS A 203 -24.01 4.89 25.91
N VAL A 204 -23.19 5.48 25.03
CA VAL A 204 -23.53 6.75 24.36
C VAL A 204 -24.76 6.58 23.46
N GLN A 205 -24.83 5.50 22.69
CA GLN A 205 -25.96 5.21 21.81
C GLN A 205 -27.25 4.98 22.60
N GLN A 206 -27.19 4.25 23.72
CA GLN A 206 -28.34 4.04 24.59
C GLN A 206 -28.85 5.36 25.18
N ARG A 207 -27.95 6.22 25.68
CA ARG A 207 -28.32 7.55 26.19
C ARG A 207 -28.95 8.41 25.10
N PHE A 208 -28.43 8.33 23.87
CA PHE A 208 -28.99 9.07 22.74
C PHE A 208 -30.44 8.63 22.46
N GLN A 209 -30.70 7.32 22.39
CA GLN A 209 -32.05 6.78 22.18
C GLN A 209 -33.02 7.16 23.30
N GLU A 210 -32.56 7.14 24.55
CA GLU A 210 -33.37 7.57 25.69
C GLU A 210 -33.74 9.06 25.58
N ARG A 211 -32.78 9.92 25.25
CA ARG A 211 -33.05 11.36 25.01
C ARG A 211 -33.97 11.61 23.83
N GLU A 212 -33.86 10.84 22.74
CA GLU A 212 -34.79 10.93 21.61
C GLU A 212 -36.23 10.57 22.02
N LYS A 213 -36.38 9.55 22.87
CA LYS A 213 -37.69 9.15 23.41
C LYS A 213 -38.27 10.23 24.31
N GLU A 214 -37.50 10.72 25.28
CA GLU A 214 -37.92 11.82 26.17
C GLU A 214 -38.33 13.07 25.37
N LEU A 215 -37.58 13.41 24.32
CA LEU A 215 -37.90 14.55 23.46
C LEU A 215 -39.19 14.35 22.66
N LYS A 216 -39.51 13.12 22.25
CA LYS A 216 -40.78 12.79 21.61
C LYS A 216 -41.96 12.90 22.58
N GLU A 217 -41.80 12.41 23.81
CA GLU A 217 -42.80 12.50 24.87
C GLU A 217 -43.07 13.96 25.26
N LEU A 218 -42.02 14.76 25.42
CA LEU A 218 -42.14 16.19 25.70
C LEU A 218 -42.89 16.92 24.57
N ARG A 219 -42.58 16.61 23.31
CA ARG A 219 -43.31 17.16 22.14
C ARG A 219 -44.79 16.79 22.15
N GLN A 220 -45.14 15.58 22.58
CA GLN A 220 -46.55 15.16 22.70
C GLN A 220 -47.25 15.92 23.83
N ALA A 221 -46.62 16.02 25.01
CA ALA A 221 -47.18 16.75 26.15
C ALA A 221 -47.46 18.22 25.81
N VAL A 222 -46.52 18.90 25.13
CA VAL A 222 -46.70 20.29 24.67
C VAL A 222 -47.87 20.43 23.69
N LYS A 223 -48.04 19.47 22.76
CA LYS A 223 -49.18 19.46 21.82
C LYS A 223 -50.51 19.29 22.57
N SER A 224 -50.59 18.35 23.51
CA SER A 224 -51.80 18.11 24.30
C SER A 224 -52.19 19.35 25.11
N PHE A 225 -51.21 19.98 25.79
CA PHE A 225 -51.43 21.20 26.54
C PHE A 225 -51.96 22.35 25.67
N LYS A 226 -51.41 22.51 24.45
CA LYS A 226 -51.89 23.50 23.48
C LYS A 226 -53.34 23.25 23.05
N VAL A 227 -53.74 22.01 22.86
CA VAL A 227 -55.13 21.64 22.52
C VAL A 227 -56.06 21.97 23.68
N SER A 228 -55.69 21.62 24.92
CA SER A 228 -56.50 21.91 26.11
C SER A 228 -56.77 23.41 26.31
N ILE A 229 -55.77 24.27 26.12
CA ILE A 229 -55.93 25.73 26.18
C ILE A 229 -56.88 26.26 25.09
N SER A 230 -56.89 25.61 23.92
CA SER A 230 -57.73 26.04 22.79
C SER A 230 -59.19 25.60 22.93
N SER A 231 -59.53 24.81 23.96
CA SER A 231 -60.83 24.16 24.14
C SER A 231 -61.62 24.63 25.37
N GLU A 232 -61.13 25.58 26.17
CA GLU A 232 -61.93 26.18 27.23
C GLU A 232 -62.88 27.24 26.62
N PRO A 233 -64.22 27.07 26.72
CA PRO A 233 -65.15 28.10 26.30
C PRO A 233 -65.11 29.27 27.29
N GLU A 234 -64.98 30.50 26.76
CA GLU A 234 -65.23 31.73 27.51
C GLU A 234 -66.64 31.69 28.11
N THR A 235 -66.74 31.29 29.38
CA THR A 235 -67.96 31.49 30.16
C THR A 235 -67.91 32.89 30.74
N TYR A 236 -68.31 33.87 29.93
CA TYR A 236 -68.63 35.19 30.44
C TYR A 236 -69.86 35.08 31.34
N LEU A 237 -69.64 35.26 32.66
CA LEU A 237 -70.70 35.65 33.59
C LEU A 237 -71.29 36.98 33.10
N VAL A 238 -72.56 36.95 32.69
CA VAL A 238 -73.40 38.15 32.61
C VAL A 238 -74.00 38.33 34.00
N ILE A 239 -73.49 39.33 34.75
CA ILE A 239 -74.12 39.86 35.97
C ILE A 239 -74.93 41.08 35.55
#